data_AF-A0A2R9UAB8-F1
#
_entry.id   AF-A0A2R9UAB8-F1
#
_cell.length_a   1.000
_cell.length_b   1.000
_cell.length_c   1.000
_cell.angle_alpha   90.00
_cell.angle_beta   90.00
_cell.angle_gamma   90.00
#
_symmetry.space_group_name_H-M   'P 1'
#
loop_
_entity.id
_entity.type
_entity.pdbx_description
1 polymer ?
#
loop_
_entity_poly.entity_id
_entity_poly.type
_entity_poly.pdbx_seq_one_letter_code
_entity_poly.pdbx_strand_id
1 'polypeptide(L)'
;MVVLDLLAAIAAASVAGAALFLAHGRHGDDRGGPRAELVRYMGVAALAALACSLANVVEVAGGGTFAAAVGNATNVVTVGLAWAGARRLNARRGIGAATTGAVGILMLAVTFVVPADEATLLKTAGLVVFAVLAAVEFARRPVSDLAGARILVATLVVFGAFNLYRLVVGVTAGMTSALWHVTASTQITTLLSALAIVGMGFGSVLLGRQLDDDPSPGTRAHDRRILRLAAEDILRDHERVHVMIARIPEIDLIRAAHSAGRAEEMITVLVDATHEALPGSSSGVPARDTVFVLHAGSTPRTEAEAAVRRIFAGQMPLIDYTDTPDVTFEHHTVVDVHDLSLLMESRRLRPGSGAVPHV
;
A
#
# COMPACT_ATOMS: atom_id res chain seq x y z
N MET A 1 -21.85 20.83 21.22
CA MET A 1 -21.18 20.62 19.91
C MET A 1 -19.69 20.91 20.03
N VAL A 2 -19.28 22.15 20.35
CA VAL A 2 -17.86 22.56 20.48
C VAL A 2 -16.96 21.59 21.27
N VAL A 3 -17.42 21.04 22.40
CA VAL A 3 -16.63 20.09 23.21
C VAL A 3 -16.33 18.78 22.48
N LEU A 4 -17.28 18.24 21.69
CA LEU A 4 -17.06 17.00 20.95
C LEU A 4 -16.14 17.21 19.75
N ASP A 5 -16.30 18.34 19.05
CA ASP A 5 -15.43 18.69 17.92
C ASP A 5 -14.01 18.98 18.38
N LEU A 6 -13.85 19.56 19.58
CA LEU A 6 -12.56 19.72 20.25
C LEU A 6 -11.92 18.37 20.60
N LEU A 7 -12.70 17.41 21.10
CA LEU A 7 -12.20 16.05 21.36
C LEU A 7 -11.75 15.35 20.07
N ALA A 8 -12.51 15.49 18.98
CA ALA A 8 -12.12 14.98 17.67
C ALA A 8 -10.82 15.64 17.16
N ALA A 9 -10.68 16.96 17.36
CA ALA A 9 -9.45 17.68 17.03
C ALA A 9 -8.26 17.20 17.87
N ILE A 10 -8.43 17.03 19.19
CA ILE A 10 -7.38 16.49 20.07
C ILE A 10 -6.97 15.09 19.63
N ALA A 11 -7.94 14.21 19.36
CA ALA A 11 -7.65 12.86 18.87
C ALA A 11 -6.87 12.90 17.55
N ALA A 12 -7.30 13.72 16.59
CA ALA A 12 -6.60 13.88 15.32
C ALA A 12 -5.18 14.49 15.51
N ALA A 13 -5.00 15.40 16.46
CA ALA A 13 -3.70 15.97 16.82
C ALA A 13 -2.76 14.91 17.39
N SER A 14 -3.26 14.08 18.29
CA SER A 14 -2.49 12.98 18.87
C SER A 14 -2.08 11.97 17.80
N VAL A 15 -2.98 11.62 16.87
CA VAL A 15 -2.66 10.71 15.76
C VAL A 15 -1.66 11.33 14.79
N ALA A 16 -1.82 12.60 14.42
CA ALA A 16 -0.87 13.31 13.56
C ALA A 16 0.52 13.42 14.22
N GLY A 17 0.56 13.74 15.53
CA GLY A 17 1.78 13.78 16.32
C GLY A 17 2.48 12.41 16.40
N ALA A 18 1.72 11.34 16.63
CA ALA A 18 2.26 9.98 16.62
C ALA A 18 2.80 9.58 15.24
N ALA A 19 2.10 9.94 14.16
CA ALA A 19 2.57 9.70 12.80
C ALA A 19 3.87 10.47 12.50
N LEU A 20 3.97 11.75 12.91
CA LEU A 20 5.18 12.56 12.77
C LEU A 20 6.36 12.04 13.61
N PHE A 21 6.09 11.58 14.84
CA PHE A 21 7.10 10.94 15.69
C PHE A 21 7.62 9.64 15.06
N LEU A 22 6.72 8.82 14.52
CA LEU A 22 7.08 7.61 13.76
C LEU A 22 7.82 7.94 12.45
N ALA A 23 7.61 9.12 11.87
CA ALA A 23 8.33 9.63 10.69
C ALA A 23 9.76 10.09 11.00
N HIS A 24 9.97 10.74 12.16
CA HIS A 24 11.25 11.33 12.56
C HIS A 24 12.19 10.35 13.29
N GLY A 25 11.69 9.17 13.69
CA GLY A 25 12.35 8.26 14.63
C GLY A 25 13.66 7.60 14.19
N ARG A 26 14.13 7.73 12.94
CA ARG A 26 15.45 7.22 12.53
C ARG A 26 16.13 8.18 11.54
N HIS A 27 17.17 8.86 12.02
CA HIS A 27 18.20 9.43 11.14
C HIS A 27 18.94 8.26 10.49
N GLY A 28 18.65 7.96 9.22
CA GLY A 28 19.47 7.05 8.42
C GLY A 28 18.73 6.10 7.47
N ASP A 29 17.47 5.74 7.75
CA ASP A 29 16.74 4.73 6.97
C ASP A 29 15.65 5.34 6.09
N ASP A 30 15.81 5.17 4.78
CA ASP A 30 14.78 5.11 3.73
C ASP A 30 13.89 6.32 3.45
N ARG A 31 14.41 7.18 2.56
CA ARG A 31 13.57 7.98 1.64
C ARG A 31 12.90 7.06 0.59
N GLY A 32 11.98 6.16 0.97
CA GLY A 32 11.20 5.41 -0.04
C GLY A 32 10.48 4.10 0.32
N GLY A 33 10.40 3.65 1.58
CA GLY A 33 9.81 2.35 1.94
C GLY A 33 8.28 2.34 2.23
N PRO A 34 7.66 1.15 2.36
CA PRO A 34 6.23 0.99 2.70
C PRO A 34 5.82 1.71 3.98
N ARG A 35 6.68 1.73 5.01
CA ARG A 35 6.44 2.49 6.24
C ARG A 35 6.42 4.00 5.98
N ALA A 36 7.35 4.52 5.18
CA ALA A 36 7.39 5.94 4.82
C ALA A 36 6.12 6.33 4.03
N GLU A 37 5.64 5.46 3.15
CA GLU A 37 4.35 5.65 2.47
C GLU A 37 3.17 5.61 3.45
N LEU A 38 3.12 4.63 4.36
CA LEU A 38 2.07 4.56 5.40
C LEU A 38 2.04 5.85 6.23
N VAL A 39 3.18 6.28 6.74
CA VAL A 39 3.32 7.50 7.55
C VAL A 39 2.92 8.73 6.75
N ARG A 40 3.33 8.84 5.48
CA ARG A 40 2.96 9.96 4.62
C ARG A 40 1.44 10.03 4.40
N TYR A 41 0.81 8.92 4.02
CA TYR A 41 -0.61 8.93 3.71
C TYR A 41 -1.49 9.03 4.96
N MET A 42 -1.20 8.25 6.01
CA MET A 42 -1.96 8.29 7.26
C MET A 42 -1.69 9.55 8.07
N GLY A 43 -0.45 10.06 8.04
CA GLY A 43 -0.10 11.34 8.66
C GLY A 43 -0.83 12.52 8.00
N VAL A 44 -0.85 12.59 6.66
CA VAL A 44 -1.62 13.63 5.95
C VAL A 44 -3.12 13.42 6.13
N ALA A 45 -3.62 12.18 6.21
CA ALA A 45 -5.02 11.91 6.53
C ALA A 45 -5.40 12.43 7.94
N ALA A 46 -4.52 12.26 8.93
CA ALA A 46 -4.71 12.78 10.28
C ALA A 46 -4.69 14.32 10.31
N LEU A 47 -3.80 14.96 9.55
CA LEU A 47 -3.80 16.42 9.38
C LEU A 47 -5.07 16.92 8.69
N ALA A 48 -5.60 16.18 7.71
CA ALA A 48 -6.89 16.51 7.09
C ALA A 48 -8.06 16.33 8.08
N ALA A 49 -8.02 15.31 8.96
CA ALA A 49 -9.05 15.09 9.98
C ALA A 49 -9.04 16.22 11.04
N LEU A 50 -7.84 16.68 11.38
CA LEU A 50 -7.61 17.86 12.20
C LEU A 50 -8.22 19.12 11.58
N ALA A 51 -7.89 19.39 10.31
CA ALA A 51 -8.42 20.52 9.57
C ALA A 51 -9.95 20.48 9.49
N CYS A 52 -10.53 19.29 9.27
CA CYS A 52 -11.98 19.09 9.29
C CYS A 52 -12.58 19.45 10.66
N SER A 53 -11.99 18.94 11.74
CA SER A 53 -12.49 19.17 13.09
C SER A 53 -12.43 20.66 13.46
N LEU A 54 -11.33 21.35 13.13
CA LEU A 54 -11.18 22.80 13.32
C LEU A 54 -12.18 23.59 12.48
N ALA A 55 -12.36 23.21 11.21
CA ALA A 55 -13.31 23.87 10.32
C ALA A 55 -14.75 23.74 10.83
N ASN A 56 -15.15 22.59 11.38
CA ASN A 56 -16.46 22.41 12.01
C ASN A 56 -16.64 23.32 13.23
N VAL A 57 -15.59 23.49 14.06
CA VAL A 57 -15.64 24.44 15.21
C VAL A 57 -15.82 25.87 14.71
N VAL A 58 -15.07 26.27 13.68
CA VAL A 58 -15.16 27.61 13.08
C VAL A 58 -16.52 27.84 12.43
N GLU A 59 -17.10 26.83 11.77
CA GLU A 59 -18.45 26.88 11.19
C GLU A 59 -19.50 27.17 12.27
N VAL A 60 -19.46 26.42 13.39
CA VAL A 60 -20.36 26.62 14.53
C VAL A 60 -20.18 28.01 15.16
N ALA A 61 -18.97 28.55 15.14
CA ALA A 61 -18.65 29.89 15.64
C ALA A 61 -19.04 31.04 14.67
N GLY A 62 -19.67 30.74 13.53
CA GLY A 62 -20.12 31.74 12.56
C GLY A 62 -19.18 31.96 11.38
N GLY A 63 -18.22 31.07 11.13
CA GLY A 63 -17.29 31.13 10.00
C GLY A 63 -17.92 30.88 8.62
N GLY A 64 -19.21 30.57 8.58
CA GLY A 64 -20.02 30.52 7.36
C GLY A 64 -19.63 29.41 6.37
N THR A 65 -20.06 29.57 5.12
CA THR A 65 -19.93 28.56 4.05
C THR A 65 -18.49 28.17 3.77
N PHE A 66 -17.52 29.08 3.96
CA PHE A 66 -16.11 28.76 3.76
C PHE A 66 -15.62 27.70 4.75
N ALA A 67 -15.96 27.83 6.03
CA ALA A 67 -15.61 26.85 7.05
C ALA A 67 -16.28 25.50 6.75
N ALA A 68 -17.56 25.51 6.38
CA ALA A 68 -18.28 24.30 5.96
C ALA A 68 -17.61 23.62 4.74
N ALA A 69 -17.20 24.39 3.73
CA ALA A 69 -16.55 23.88 2.53
C ALA A 69 -15.19 23.22 2.83
N VAL A 70 -14.37 23.88 3.65
CA VAL A 70 -13.09 23.31 4.10
C VAL A 70 -13.32 22.05 4.92
N GLY A 71 -14.28 22.08 5.86
CA GLY A 71 -14.64 20.93 6.67
C GLY A 71 -15.09 19.74 5.82
N ASN A 72 -15.98 19.98 4.85
CA ASN A 72 -16.46 18.93 3.96
C ASN A 72 -15.36 18.33 3.09
N ALA A 73 -14.53 19.19 2.47
CA ALA A 73 -13.45 18.74 1.60
C ALA A 73 -12.41 17.92 2.35
N THR A 74 -11.95 18.42 3.49
CA THR A 74 -10.90 17.76 4.29
C THR A 74 -11.39 16.43 4.88
N ASN A 75 -12.66 16.32 5.25
CA ASN A 75 -13.25 15.07 5.71
C ASN A 75 -13.19 13.96 4.64
N VAL A 76 -13.58 14.27 3.40
CA VAL A 76 -13.49 13.31 2.28
C VAL A 76 -12.04 12.97 1.98
N VAL A 77 -11.15 13.96 2.00
CA VAL A 77 -9.71 13.76 1.78
C VAL A 77 -9.10 12.83 2.82
N THR A 78 -9.49 12.92 4.10
CA THR A 78 -9.01 12.02 5.15
C THR A 78 -9.21 10.54 4.78
N VAL A 79 -10.44 10.15 4.45
CA VAL A 79 -10.75 8.74 4.14
C VAL A 79 -10.17 8.35 2.77
N GLY A 80 -10.18 9.26 1.81
CA GLY A 80 -9.57 9.02 0.50
C GLY A 80 -8.05 8.84 0.56
N LEU A 81 -7.35 9.49 1.50
CA LEU A 81 -5.93 9.28 1.72
C LEU A 81 -5.66 7.93 2.38
N ALA A 82 -6.57 7.44 3.23
CA ALA A 82 -6.48 6.08 3.76
C ALA A 82 -6.53 5.04 2.64
N TRP A 83 -7.46 5.19 1.69
CA TRP A 83 -7.51 4.36 0.48
C TRP A 83 -6.24 4.50 -0.39
N ALA A 84 -5.77 5.73 -0.62
CA ALA A 84 -4.57 5.98 -1.41
C ALA A 84 -3.32 5.31 -0.78
N GLY A 85 -3.20 5.38 0.55
CA GLY A 85 -2.16 4.70 1.32
C GLY A 85 -2.24 3.17 1.19
N ALA A 86 -3.42 2.59 1.38
CA ALA A 86 -3.63 1.14 1.23
C ALA A 86 -3.20 0.64 -0.17
N ARG A 87 -3.57 1.37 -1.23
CA ARG A 87 -3.17 1.02 -2.61
C ARG A 87 -1.65 1.03 -2.79
N ARG A 88 -0.97 2.00 -2.18
CA ARG A 88 0.47 2.16 -2.25
C ARG A 88 1.19 1.02 -1.54
N LEU A 89 0.71 0.65 -0.35
CA LEU A 89 1.19 -0.53 0.38
C LEU A 89 1.02 -1.83 -0.43
N ASN A 90 -0.06 -1.96 -1.21
CA ASN A 90 -0.25 -3.07 -2.14
C ASN A 90 0.49 -2.91 -3.49
N ALA A 91 1.46 -1.99 -3.59
CA ALA A 91 2.23 -1.70 -4.80
C ALA A 91 1.39 -1.37 -6.06
N ARG A 92 0.16 -0.85 -5.87
CA ARG A 92 -0.69 -0.43 -6.99
C ARG A 92 -0.33 0.97 -7.47
N ARG A 93 -0.78 1.29 -8.70
CA ARG A 93 -0.60 2.63 -9.31
C ARG A 93 -1.07 3.75 -8.36
N GLY A 94 -0.28 4.80 -8.31
CA GLY A 94 -0.45 5.98 -7.46
C GLY A 94 -1.61 6.92 -7.79
N ILE A 95 -2.64 6.44 -8.49
CA ILE A 95 -3.81 7.25 -8.86
C ILE A 95 -4.60 7.72 -7.64
N GLY A 96 -4.53 6.99 -6.51
CA GLY A 96 -5.36 7.26 -5.34
C GLY A 96 -5.20 8.68 -4.79
N ALA A 97 -3.97 9.19 -4.70
CA ALA A 97 -3.73 10.54 -4.19
C ALA A 97 -4.32 11.63 -5.10
N ALA A 98 -4.16 11.47 -6.42
CA ALA A 98 -4.70 12.40 -7.40
C ALA A 98 -6.23 12.38 -7.41
N THR A 99 -6.84 11.19 -7.38
CA THR A 99 -8.30 11.03 -7.29
C THR A 99 -8.84 11.63 -5.99
N THR A 100 -8.22 11.36 -4.85
CA THR A 100 -8.62 11.94 -3.57
C THR A 100 -8.51 13.46 -3.56
N GLY A 101 -7.43 14.02 -4.11
CA GLY A 101 -7.27 15.47 -4.25
C GLY A 101 -8.34 16.09 -5.16
N ALA A 102 -8.62 15.46 -6.30
CA ALA A 102 -9.66 15.91 -7.23
C ALA A 102 -11.06 15.90 -6.59
N VAL A 103 -11.42 14.83 -5.86
CA VAL A 103 -12.69 14.76 -5.14
C VAL A 103 -12.75 15.77 -3.99
N GLY A 104 -11.65 16.01 -3.28
CA GLY A 104 -11.58 17.07 -2.26
C GLY A 104 -11.81 18.47 -2.83
N ILE A 105 -11.18 18.78 -3.96
CA ILE A 105 -11.39 20.06 -4.67
C ILE A 105 -12.84 20.18 -5.16
N LEU A 106 -13.39 19.11 -5.71
CA LEU A 106 -14.80 19.07 -6.14
C LEU A 106 -15.73 19.33 -4.95
N MET A 107 -15.50 18.68 -3.80
CA MET A 107 -16.32 18.86 -2.60
C MET A 107 -16.22 20.29 -2.06
N LEU A 108 -15.03 20.89 -2.11
CA LEU A 108 -14.83 22.29 -1.75
C LEU A 108 -15.68 23.21 -2.64
N ALA A 109 -15.63 23.02 -3.97
CA ALA A 109 -16.38 23.82 -4.92
C ALA A 109 -17.91 23.61 -4.79
N VAL A 110 -18.35 22.36 -4.69
CA VAL A 110 -19.78 22.02 -4.62
C VAL A 110 -20.44 22.62 -3.36
N THR A 111 -19.72 22.69 -2.24
CA THR A 111 -20.27 23.27 -1.00
C THR A 111 -20.65 24.76 -1.14
N PHE A 112 -20.10 25.49 -2.12
CA PHE A 112 -20.50 26.88 -2.38
C PHE A 112 -21.74 27.02 -3.27
N VAL A 113 -22.10 25.99 -4.03
CA VAL A 113 -23.13 26.07 -5.08
C VAL A 113 -24.37 25.25 -4.78
N VAL A 114 -24.37 24.49 -3.68
CA VAL A 114 -25.44 23.58 -3.28
C VAL A 114 -25.85 23.89 -1.83
N PRO A 115 -27.13 23.72 -1.46
CA PRO A 115 -27.58 23.87 -0.07
C PRO A 115 -26.75 23.02 0.91
N ALA A 116 -26.54 23.53 2.13
CA ALA A 116 -25.70 22.89 3.14
C ALA A 116 -26.11 21.43 3.45
N ASP A 117 -27.41 21.15 3.41
CA ASP A 117 -27.98 19.82 3.63
C ASP A 117 -27.58 18.84 2.52
N GLU A 118 -27.73 19.26 1.27
CA GLU A 118 -27.32 18.48 0.10
C GLU A 118 -25.80 18.29 0.05
N ALA A 119 -25.02 19.33 0.37
CA ALA A 119 -23.57 19.23 0.49
C ALA A 119 -23.14 18.24 1.58
N THR A 120 -23.88 18.18 2.69
CA THR A 120 -23.66 17.20 3.76
C THR A 120 -23.91 15.77 3.26
N LEU A 121 -25.01 15.53 2.56
CA LEU A 121 -25.31 14.20 1.98
C LEU A 121 -24.25 13.79 0.94
N LEU A 122 -23.82 14.72 0.08
CA LEU A 122 -22.80 14.44 -0.92
C LEU A 122 -21.44 14.07 -0.29
N LYS A 123 -21.02 14.81 0.73
CA LYS A 123 -19.85 14.44 1.54
C LYS A 123 -20.02 13.04 2.12
N THR A 124 -21.15 12.76 2.75
CA THR A 124 -21.41 11.46 3.39
C THR A 124 -21.33 10.31 2.36
N ALA A 125 -21.85 10.51 1.14
CA ALA A 125 -21.67 9.55 0.05
C ALA A 125 -20.19 9.33 -0.30
N GLY A 126 -19.40 10.41 -0.40
CA GLY A 126 -17.95 10.33 -0.60
C GLY A 126 -17.23 9.54 0.49
N LEU A 127 -17.61 9.74 1.77
CA LEU A 127 -17.06 8.99 2.90
C LEU A 127 -17.37 7.49 2.79
N VAL A 128 -18.59 7.12 2.42
CA VAL A 128 -18.97 5.72 2.22
C VAL A 128 -18.14 5.09 1.11
N VAL A 129 -18.04 5.74 -0.05
CA VAL A 129 -17.27 5.22 -1.19
C VAL A 129 -15.81 5.02 -0.82
N PHE A 130 -15.15 6.02 -0.24
CA PHE A 130 -13.75 5.88 0.15
C PHE A 130 -13.53 4.90 1.30
N ALA A 131 -14.46 4.80 2.26
CA ALA A 131 -14.36 3.82 3.34
C ALA A 131 -14.42 2.39 2.79
N VAL A 132 -15.35 2.11 1.87
CA VAL A 132 -15.45 0.81 1.18
C VAL A 132 -14.18 0.53 0.38
N LEU A 133 -13.73 1.48 -0.43
CA LEU A 133 -12.53 1.32 -1.24
C LEU A 133 -11.28 1.07 -0.37
N ALA A 134 -11.13 1.81 0.74
CA ALA A 134 -10.04 1.63 1.68
C ALA A 134 -10.12 0.25 2.37
N ALA A 135 -11.30 -0.14 2.86
CA ALA A 135 -11.51 -1.43 3.52
C ALA A 135 -11.19 -2.60 2.58
N VAL A 136 -11.68 -2.55 1.34
CA VAL A 136 -11.38 -3.56 0.32
C VAL A 136 -9.88 -3.64 0.04
N GLU A 137 -9.19 -2.50 0.00
CA GLU A 137 -7.76 -2.49 -0.29
C GLU A 137 -6.91 -2.98 0.89
N PHE A 138 -7.27 -2.65 2.13
CA PHE A 138 -6.63 -3.21 3.33
C PHE A 138 -6.93 -4.70 3.53
N ALA A 139 -8.07 -5.19 3.03
CA ALA A 139 -8.44 -6.60 3.07
C ALA A 139 -7.75 -7.45 1.98
N ARG A 140 -6.96 -6.83 1.09
CA ARG A 140 -6.20 -7.54 0.06
C ARG A 140 -4.80 -7.87 0.51
N ARG A 141 -4.30 -9.00 0.05
CA ARG A 141 -2.88 -9.36 0.17
C ARG A 141 -2.00 -8.39 -0.62
N PRO A 142 -0.75 -8.13 -0.15
CA PRO A 142 -0.14 -8.72 1.05
C PRO A 142 -0.54 -8.05 2.37
N VAL A 143 -1.16 -6.86 2.33
CA VAL A 143 -1.43 -6.08 3.56
C VAL A 143 -2.37 -6.79 4.53
N SER A 144 -3.33 -7.57 4.02
CA SER A 144 -4.30 -8.32 4.83
C SER A 144 -3.66 -9.32 5.81
N ASP A 145 -2.43 -9.74 5.57
CA ASP A 145 -1.73 -10.72 6.40
C ASP A 145 -1.18 -10.07 7.69
N LEU A 146 -1.12 -8.73 7.73
CA LEU A 146 -0.68 -7.94 8.87
C LEU A 146 -1.84 -7.71 9.86
N ALA A 147 -1.61 -7.90 11.15
CA ALA A 147 -2.65 -7.74 12.18
C ALA A 147 -3.21 -6.31 12.23
N GLY A 148 -2.37 -5.30 11.97
CA GLY A 148 -2.81 -3.89 11.88
C GLY A 148 -3.87 -3.66 10.80
N ALA A 149 -3.84 -4.41 9.70
CA ALA A 149 -4.83 -4.29 8.62
C ALA A 149 -6.24 -4.69 9.07
N ARG A 150 -6.38 -5.69 9.95
CA ARG A 150 -7.68 -6.14 10.47
C ARG A 150 -8.40 -5.03 11.25
N ILE A 151 -7.65 -4.27 12.04
CA ILE A 151 -8.17 -3.14 12.82
C ILE A 151 -8.62 -2.01 11.88
N LEU A 152 -7.81 -1.70 10.86
CA LEU A 152 -8.14 -0.70 9.86
C LEU A 152 -9.40 -1.08 9.08
N VAL A 153 -9.52 -2.34 8.63
CA VAL A 153 -10.71 -2.85 7.95
C VAL A 153 -11.93 -2.76 8.86
N ALA A 154 -11.86 -3.24 10.10
CA ALA A 154 -12.99 -3.18 11.03
C ALA A 154 -13.43 -1.73 11.28
N THR A 155 -12.48 -0.82 11.47
CA THR A 155 -12.76 0.61 11.68
C THR A 155 -13.45 1.22 10.47
N LEU A 156 -12.94 0.97 9.27
CA LEU A 156 -13.50 1.49 8.02
C LEU A 156 -14.88 0.89 7.70
N VAL A 157 -15.10 -0.39 8.00
CA VAL A 157 -16.41 -1.05 7.82
C VAL A 157 -17.44 -0.45 8.75
N VAL A 158 -17.14 -0.30 10.05
CA VAL A 158 -18.07 0.30 11.02
C VAL A 158 -18.36 1.76 10.65
N PHE A 159 -17.32 2.54 10.34
CA PHE A 159 -17.46 3.94 9.94
C PHE A 159 -18.26 4.09 8.64
N GLY A 160 -17.96 3.26 7.63
CA GLY A 160 -18.65 3.24 6.34
C GLY A 160 -20.11 2.82 6.48
N ALA A 161 -20.40 1.78 7.26
CA ALA A 161 -21.76 1.30 7.52
C ALA A 161 -22.62 2.37 8.24
N PHE A 162 -22.06 3.05 9.23
CA PHE A 162 -22.76 4.15 9.89
C PHE A 162 -23.04 5.32 8.93
N ASN A 163 -22.06 5.72 8.12
CA ASN A 163 -22.27 6.80 7.15
C ASN A 163 -23.25 6.39 6.03
N LEU A 164 -23.29 5.12 5.64
CA LEU A 164 -24.29 4.60 4.72
C LEU A 164 -25.69 4.65 5.34
N TYR A 165 -25.83 4.21 6.59
CA TYR A 165 -27.08 4.34 7.34
C TYR A 165 -27.53 5.80 7.40
N ARG A 166 -26.62 6.72 7.75
CA ARG A 166 -26.89 8.16 7.79
C ARG A 166 -27.33 8.71 6.44
N LEU A 167 -26.66 8.31 5.35
CA LEU A 167 -27.05 8.70 3.99
C LEU A 167 -28.47 8.22 3.67
N VAL A 168 -28.80 6.96 3.96
CA VAL A 168 -30.13 6.39 3.72
C VAL A 168 -31.18 7.16 4.51
N VAL A 169 -31.00 7.36 5.82
CA VAL A 169 -31.96 8.11 6.64
C VAL A 169 -32.13 9.54 6.15
N GLY A 170 -31.04 10.22 5.80
CA GLY A 170 -31.08 11.59 5.27
C GLY A 170 -31.90 11.70 3.97
N VAL A 171 -31.77 10.72 3.08
CA VAL A 171 -32.51 10.67 1.80
C VAL A 171 -33.96 10.24 1.99
N THR A 172 -34.25 9.25 2.85
CA THR A 172 -35.60 8.67 2.95
C THR A 172 -36.50 9.37 3.96
N ALA A 173 -35.94 9.78 5.10
CA ALA A 173 -36.70 10.41 6.19
C ALA A 173 -36.46 11.92 6.28
N GLY A 174 -35.40 12.43 5.66
CA GLY A 174 -35.00 13.84 5.76
C GLY A 174 -34.21 14.15 7.02
N MET A 175 -33.33 15.15 6.94
CA MET A 175 -32.44 15.53 8.04
C MET A 175 -33.13 16.30 9.17
N THR A 176 -34.39 16.69 8.99
CA THR A 176 -35.23 17.33 10.01
C THR A 176 -36.12 16.32 10.75
N SER A 177 -36.05 15.03 10.40
CA SER A 177 -36.86 13.99 11.02
C SER A 177 -36.40 13.67 12.45
N ALA A 178 -37.35 13.23 13.29
CA ALA A 178 -37.04 12.73 14.63
C ALA A 178 -36.02 11.59 14.59
N LEU A 179 -36.10 10.71 13.58
CA LEU A 179 -35.14 9.63 13.38
C LEU A 179 -33.73 10.17 13.18
N TRP A 180 -33.55 11.16 12.29
CA TRP A 180 -32.24 11.78 12.06
C TRP A 180 -31.67 12.39 13.34
N HIS A 181 -32.47 13.14 14.10
CA HIS A 181 -32.02 13.76 15.34
C HIS A 181 -31.60 12.74 16.41
N VAL A 182 -32.26 11.58 16.46
CA VAL A 182 -31.97 10.54 17.47
C VAL A 182 -30.78 9.65 17.08
N THR A 183 -30.58 9.35 15.80
CA THR A 183 -29.60 8.32 15.38
C THR A 183 -28.49 8.82 14.47
N ALA A 184 -28.70 9.93 13.74
CA ALA A 184 -27.82 10.42 12.68
C ALA A 184 -27.35 11.87 12.90
N SER A 185 -27.54 12.38 14.12
CA SER A 185 -27.20 13.75 14.48
C SER A 185 -25.71 14.02 14.38
N THR A 186 -25.36 15.31 14.30
CA THR A 186 -23.97 15.78 14.30
C THR A 186 -23.21 15.30 15.52
N GLN A 187 -23.85 15.25 16.70
CA GLN A 187 -23.22 14.79 17.95
C GLN A 187 -22.78 13.33 17.86
N ILE A 188 -23.66 12.45 17.38
CA ILE A 188 -23.38 11.02 17.22
C ILE A 188 -22.28 10.84 16.17
N THR A 189 -22.36 11.58 15.07
CA THR A 189 -21.36 11.52 14.00
C THR A 189 -19.98 11.96 14.50
N THR A 190 -19.88 13.03 15.30
CA THR A 190 -18.60 13.49 15.86
C THR A 190 -18.00 12.44 16.80
N LEU A 191 -18.81 11.82 17.67
CA LEU A 191 -18.35 10.72 18.54
C LEU A 191 -17.82 9.52 17.73
N LEU A 192 -18.57 9.07 16.72
CA LEU A 192 -18.15 7.95 15.88
C LEU A 192 -16.93 8.31 15.02
N SER A 193 -16.82 9.56 14.56
CA SER A 193 -15.62 10.05 13.86
C SER A 193 -14.41 10.05 14.77
N ALA A 194 -14.54 10.48 16.02
CA ALA A 194 -13.46 10.44 17.00
C ALA A 194 -13.00 9.00 17.29
N LEU A 195 -13.94 8.06 17.47
CA LEU A 195 -13.63 6.64 17.62
C LEU A 195 -12.95 6.07 16.38
N ALA A 196 -13.40 6.45 15.18
CA ALA A 196 -12.77 6.03 13.93
C ALA A 196 -11.35 6.59 13.79
N ILE A 197 -11.10 7.85 14.19
CA ILE A 197 -9.75 8.44 14.21
C ILE A 197 -8.84 7.66 15.15
N VAL A 198 -9.31 7.31 16.35
CA VAL A 198 -8.55 6.50 17.32
C VAL A 198 -8.26 5.10 16.75
N GLY A 199 -9.27 4.43 16.18
CA GLY A 199 -9.11 3.11 15.57
C GLY A 199 -8.14 3.12 14.38
N MET A 200 -8.24 4.13 13.50
CA MET A 200 -7.32 4.34 12.39
C MET A 200 -5.90 4.63 12.89
N GLY A 201 -5.74 5.44 13.92
CA GLY A 201 -4.45 5.72 14.54
C GLY A 201 -3.81 4.47 15.13
N PHE A 202 -4.55 3.73 15.97
CA PHE A 202 -4.08 2.49 16.58
C PHE A 202 -3.72 1.43 15.54
N GLY A 203 -4.60 1.21 14.55
CA GLY A 203 -4.36 0.28 13.44
C GLY A 203 -3.13 0.68 12.60
N SER A 204 -2.93 1.96 12.34
CA SER A 204 -1.76 2.47 11.60
C SER A 204 -0.46 2.30 12.39
N VAL A 205 -0.46 2.53 13.70
CA VAL A 205 0.72 2.29 14.55
C VAL A 205 1.07 0.80 14.59
N LEU A 206 0.08 -0.07 14.78
CA LEU A 206 0.31 -1.52 14.80
C LEU A 206 0.82 -2.01 13.44
N LEU A 207 0.22 -1.55 12.35
CA LEU A 207 0.66 -1.87 10.99
C LEU A 207 2.08 -1.38 10.74
N GLY A 208 2.40 -0.15 11.17
CA GLY A 208 3.74 0.43 11.05
C GLY A 208 4.81 -0.36 11.78
N ARG A 209 4.52 -0.87 12.99
CA ARG A 209 5.43 -1.75 13.74
C ARG A 209 5.67 -3.09 13.03
N GLN A 210 4.63 -3.68 12.45
CA GLN A 210 4.77 -4.94 11.70
C GLN A 210 5.48 -4.76 10.35
N LEU A 211 5.46 -3.56 9.80
CA LEU A 211 6.30 -3.19 8.66
C LEU A 211 7.77 -2.94 9.07
N ASP A 212 8.05 -2.75 10.36
CA ASP A 212 9.41 -2.65 10.94
C ASP A 212 9.95 -4.02 11.40
N ASP A 213 9.08 -4.99 11.67
CA ASP A 213 9.49 -6.35 12.04
C ASP A 213 10.20 -7.04 10.86
N ASP A 214 11.10 -7.98 11.17
CA ASP A 214 11.81 -8.76 10.15
C ASP A 214 10.82 -9.24 9.08
N PRO A 215 11.06 -8.90 7.80
CA PRO A 215 10.05 -9.09 6.77
C PRO A 215 9.62 -10.55 6.72
N SER A 216 8.31 -10.80 6.70
CA SER A 216 7.76 -12.15 6.75
C SER A 216 8.17 -12.96 5.52
N PRO A 217 8.43 -14.28 5.67
CA PRO A 217 8.69 -15.16 4.53
C PRO A 217 7.63 -15.02 3.42
N GLY A 218 8.07 -15.02 2.17
CA GLY A 218 7.19 -14.82 0.99
C GLY A 218 6.92 -13.35 0.62
N THR A 219 7.50 -12.39 1.35
CA THR A 219 7.48 -10.97 0.94
C THR A 219 8.76 -10.61 0.18
N ARG A 220 8.68 -9.67 -0.77
CA ARG A 220 9.87 -9.19 -1.50
C ARG A 220 10.93 -8.57 -0.59
N ALA A 221 10.51 -7.98 0.53
CA ALA A 221 11.42 -7.41 1.52
C ALA A 221 12.21 -8.52 2.23
N HIS A 222 11.58 -9.67 2.49
CA HIS A 222 12.23 -10.86 3.03
C HIS A 222 13.27 -11.38 2.05
N ASP A 223 12.88 -11.56 0.80
CA ASP A 223 13.80 -12.06 -0.23
C ASP A 223 14.98 -11.12 -0.44
N ARG A 224 14.77 -9.80 -0.48
CA ARG A 224 15.88 -8.82 -0.52
C ARG A 224 16.83 -8.97 0.65
N ARG A 225 16.31 -9.18 1.85
CA ARG A 225 17.14 -9.37 3.05
C ARG A 225 17.91 -10.69 2.99
N ILE A 226 17.25 -11.78 2.64
CA ILE A 226 17.89 -13.10 2.49
C ILE A 226 18.97 -13.06 1.41
N LEU A 227 18.72 -12.40 0.28
CA LEU A 227 19.70 -12.20 -0.78
C LEU A 227 20.89 -11.37 -0.30
N ARG A 228 20.69 -10.31 0.50
CA ARG A 228 21.80 -9.55 1.09
C ARG A 228 22.63 -10.39 2.05
N LEU A 229 21.99 -11.13 2.96
CA LEU A 229 22.68 -12.03 3.90
C LEU A 229 23.45 -13.12 3.16
N ALA A 230 22.85 -13.72 2.14
CA ALA A 230 23.52 -14.72 1.31
C ALA A 230 24.70 -14.11 0.52
N ALA A 231 24.56 -12.88 0.02
CA ALA A 231 25.66 -12.19 -0.63
C ALA A 231 26.80 -11.87 0.35
N GLU A 232 26.50 -11.45 1.58
CA GLU A 232 27.49 -11.26 2.63
C GLU A 232 28.25 -12.55 2.93
N ASP A 233 27.53 -13.67 3.07
CA ASP A 233 28.14 -14.97 3.32
C ASP A 233 29.01 -15.42 2.14
N ILE A 234 28.55 -15.27 0.90
CA ILE A 234 29.38 -15.59 -0.28
C ILE A 234 30.61 -14.67 -0.35
N LEU A 235 30.48 -13.36 -0.06
CA LEU A 235 31.57 -12.40 -0.10
C LEU A 235 32.62 -12.60 1.00
N ARG A 236 32.27 -13.30 2.09
CA ARG A 236 33.25 -13.69 3.13
C ARG A 236 34.23 -14.74 2.62
N ASP A 237 33.73 -15.68 1.81
CA ASP A 237 34.51 -16.81 1.31
C ASP A 237 35.04 -16.60 -0.12
N HIS A 238 34.45 -15.66 -0.87
CA HIS A 238 34.77 -15.37 -2.27
C HIS A 238 34.89 -13.86 -2.50
N GLU A 239 35.78 -13.42 -3.39
CA GLU A 239 35.93 -11.98 -3.69
C GLU A 239 34.73 -11.36 -4.44
N ARG A 240 33.85 -12.20 -5.00
CA ARG A 240 32.77 -11.77 -5.90
C ARG A 240 31.55 -12.66 -5.78
N VAL A 241 30.37 -12.08 -5.93
CA VAL A 241 29.10 -12.81 -6.09
C VAL A 241 28.64 -12.71 -7.53
N HIS A 242 28.30 -13.85 -8.12
CA HIS A 242 27.63 -13.89 -9.41
C HIS A 242 26.12 -13.86 -9.20
N VAL A 243 25.47 -12.94 -9.92
CA VAL A 243 24.03 -12.71 -9.85
C VAL A 243 23.44 -13.07 -11.20
N MET A 244 22.65 -14.15 -11.24
CA MET A 244 21.82 -14.48 -12.39
C MET A 244 20.41 -13.96 -12.12
N ILE A 245 19.88 -13.19 -13.07
CA ILE A 245 18.53 -12.65 -13.03
C ILE A 245 17.70 -13.38 -14.08
N ALA A 246 16.67 -14.12 -13.65
CA ALA A 246 15.75 -14.81 -14.52
C ALA A 246 14.38 -14.08 -14.55
N ARG A 247 13.78 -13.97 -15.74
CA ARG A 247 12.46 -13.37 -15.95
C ARG A 247 11.64 -14.17 -16.96
N ILE A 248 10.32 -14.08 -16.83
CA ILE A 248 9.38 -14.60 -17.82
C ILE A 248 8.82 -13.38 -18.57
N PRO A 249 9.22 -13.11 -19.83
CA PRO A 249 8.82 -11.90 -20.54
C PRO A 249 7.31 -11.71 -20.65
N GLU A 250 6.57 -12.81 -20.73
CA GLU A 250 5.12 -12.85 -20.89
C GLU A 250 4.35 -12.94 -19.57
N ILE A 251 5.00 -12.79 -18.42
CA ILE A 251 4.35 -12.93 -17.10
C ILE A 251 3.18 -11.97 -16.90
N ASP A 252 3.25 -10.76 -17.45
CA ASP A 252 2.14 -9.81 -17.42
C ASP A 252 0.97 -10.27 -18.31
N LEU A 253 1.23 -10.98 -19.42
CA LEU A 253 0.20 -11.59 -20.26
C LEU A 253 -0.45 -12.78 -19.54
N ILE A 254 0.34 -13.66 -18.92
CA ILE A 254 -0.17 -14.77 -18.10
C ILE A 254 -1.08 -14.24 -16.98
N ARG A 255 -0.64 -13.16 -16.33
CA ARG A 255 -1.39 -12.49 -15.26
C ARG A 255 -2.73 -11.92 -15.75
N ALA A 256 -2.75 -11.39 -16.98
CA ALA A 256 -3.95 -10.83 -17.59
C ALA A 256 -4.89 -11.91 -18.13
N ALA A 257 -4.36 -12.99 -18.71
CA ALA A 257 -5.11 -14.05 -19.37
C ALA A 257 -5.68 -15.08 -18.38
N HIS A 258 -4.94 -15.41 -17.31
CA HIS A 258 -5.32 -16.44 -16.35
C HIS A 258 -5.69 -15.85 -14.99
N SER A 259 -4.70 -15.44 -14.20
CA SER A 259 -4.90 -14.76 -12.91
C SER A 259 -3.58 -14.29 -12.31
N ALA A 260 -3.65 -13.45 -11.28
CA ALA A 260 -2.49 -13.11 -10.46
C ALA A 260 -1.90 -14.31 -9.71
N GLY A 261 -2.74 -15.22 -9.21
CA GLY A 261 -2.28 -16.43 -8.53
C GLY A 261 -1.52 -17.37 -9.45
N ARG A 262 -1.96 -17.50 -10.71
CA ARG A 262 -1.26 -18.31 -11.71
C ARG A 262 0.13 -17.74 -12.05
N ALA A 263 0.23 -16.41 -12.15
CA ALA A 263 1.53 -15.76 -12.35
C ALA A 263 2.45 -15.92 -11.12
N GLU A 264 1.91 -15.93 -9.91
CA GLU A 264 2.69 -16.19 -8.68
C GLU A 264 3.19 -17.63 -8.65
N GLU A 265 2.34 -18.61 -8.95
CA GLU A 265 2.72 -20.02 -9.08
C GLU A 265 3.84 -20.21 -10.12
N MET A 266 3.75 -19.54 -11.27
CA MET A 266 4.78 -19.59 -12.31
C MET A 266 6.14 -19.07 -11.80
N ILE A 267 6.14 -18.01 -11.00
CA ILE A 267 7.35 -17.46 -10.40
C ILE A 267 7.90 -18.40 -9.32
N THR A 268 7.05 -19.03 -8.51
CA THR A 268 7.47 -20.04 -7.52
C THR A 268 8.15 -21.21 -8.22
N VAL A 269 7.57 -21.72 -9.30
CA VAL A 269 8.17 -22.79 -10.11
C VAL A 269 9.51 -22.36 -10.70
N LEU A 270 9.66 -21.11 -11.15
CA LEU A 270 10.95 -20.61 -11.61
C LEU A 270 11.99 -20.52 -10.48
N VAL A 271 11.59 -20.12 -9.27
CA VAL A 271 12.47 -20.13 -8.10
C VAL A 271 12.94 -21.56 -7.79
N ASP A 272 12.01 -22.52 -7.75
CA ASP A 272 12.33 -23.94 -7.51
C ASP A 272 13.26 -24.49 -8.59
N ALA A 273 12.99 -24.19 -9.86
CA ALA A 273 13.85 -24.56 -10.98
C ALA A 273 15.26 -23.97 -10.87
N THR A 274 15.40 -22.74 -10.38
CA THR A 274 16.73 -22.14 -10.14
C THR A 274 17.48 -22.79 -8.99
N HIS A 275 16.78 -23.17 -7.92
CA HIS A 275 17.39 -23.85 -6.79
C HIS A 275 17.87 -25.25 -7.17
N GLU A 276 17.09 -25.98 -7.97
CA GLU A 276 17.45 -27.30 -8.48
C GLU A 276 18.59 -27.24 -9.51
N ALA A 277 18.57 -26.26 -10.41
CA ALA A 277 19.60 -26.09 -11.44
C ALA A 277 20.96 -25.67 -10.87
N LEU A 278 20.97 -24.93 -9.76
CA LEU A 278 22.18 -24.39 -9.14
C LEU A 278 22.20 -24.73 -7.64
N PRO A 279 22.57 -25.96 -7.27
CA PRO A 279 22.67 -26.36 -5.86
C PRO A 279 23.64 -25.47 -5.08
N GLY A 280 23.24 -25.04 -3.89
CA GLY A 280 24.03 -24.12 -3.05
C GLY A 280 23.93 -22.65 -3.46
N SER A 281 23.09 -22.31 -4.45
CA SER A 281 22.72 -20.93 -4.72
C SER A 281 21.64 -20.43 -3.77
N SER A 282 21.57 -19.11 -3.59
CA SER A 282 20.49 -18.44 -2.88
C SER A 282 19.58 -17.72 -3.87
N SER A 283 18.30 -18.04 -3.87
CA SER A 283 17.30 -17.50 -4.79
C SER A 283 16.21 -16.70 -4.08
N GLY A 284 15.71 -15.65 -4.72
CA GLY A 284 14.62 -14.84 -4.18
C GLY A 284 13.98 -13.92 -5.22
N VAL A 285 12.84 -13.32 -4.87
CA VAL A 285 12.03 -12.49 -5.77
C VAL A 285 12.01 -11.02 -5.27
N PRO A 286 13.11 -10.26 -5.44
CA PRO A 286 13.22 -8.90 -4.90
C PRO A 286 12.35 -7.88 -5.67
N ALA A 287 11.86 -8.24 -6.86
CA ALA A 287 10.97 -7.44 -7.68
C ALA A 287 9.82 -8.29 -8.25
N ARG A 288 8.74 -7.66 -8.69
CA ARG A 288 7.45 -8.32 -8.99
C ARG A 288 7.54 -9.54 -9.92
N ASP A 289 8.46 -9.51 -10.87
CA ASP A 289 8.51 -10.45 -11.99
C ASP A 289 9.97 -10.89 -12.27
N THR A 290 10.81 -10.85 -11.23
CA THR A 290 12.25 -11.03 -11.37
C THR A 290 12.77 -11.96 -10.29
N VAL A 291 13.33 -13.09 -10.70
CA VAL A 291 14.02 -14.04 -9.82
C VAL A 291 15.51 -13.72 -9.84
N PHE A 292 16.08 -13.47 -8.67
CA PHE A 292 17.53 -13.31 -8.47
C PHE A 292 18.09 -14.62 -7.94
N VAL A 293 19.26 -15.00 -8.44
CA VAL A 293 20.00 -16.18 -8.00
C VAL A 293 21.44 -15.76 -7.75
N LEU A 294 21.92 -15.96 -6.53
CA LEU A 294 23.28 -15.66 -6.09
C LEU A 294 24.09 -16.94 -6.01
N HIS A 295 25.27 -16.94 -6.61
CA HIS A 295 26.17 -18.09 -6.58
C HIS A 295 27.65 -17.67 -6.64
N ALA A 296 28.54 -18.55 -6.19
CA ALA A 296 29.99 -18.32 -6.13
C ALA A 296 30.72 -18.56 -7.48
N GLY A 297 29.99 -18.82 -8.58
CA GLY A 297 30.57 -18.79 -9.94
C GLY A 297 31.15 -20.08 -10.52
N SER A 298 30.82 -21.26 -10.01
CA SER A 298 31.38 -22.53 -10.52
C SER A 298 30.78 -23.04 -11.85
N THR A 299 29.56 -22.61 -12.20
CA THR A 299 28.82 -23.13 -13.37
C THR A 299 28.89 -22.15 -14.55
N PRO A 300 29.23 -22.61 -15.77
CA PRO A 300 29.16 -21.79 -16.99
C PRO A 300 27.76 -21.21 -17.21
N ARG A 301 27.68 -19.94 -17.63
CA ARG A 301 26.40 -19.22 -17.82
C ARG A 301 25.41 -19.98 -18.71
N THR A 302 25.88 -20.47 -19.86
CA THR A 302 25.06 -21.20 -20.83
C THR A 302 24.53 -22.52 -20.28
N GLU A 303 25.31 -23.19 -19.43
CA GLU A 303 24.91 -24.44 -18.78
C GLU A 303 23.85 -24.17 -17.70
N ALA A 304 24.05 -23.13 -16.88
CA ALA A 304 23.10 -22.69 -15.88
C ALA A 304 21.74 -22.30 -16.52
N GLU A 305 21.76 -21.49 -17.57
CA GLU A 305 20.55 -21.09 -18.30
C GLU A 305 19.82 -22.29 -18.90
N ALA A 306 20.55 -23.20 -19.55
CA ALA A 306 19.97 -24.40 -20.15
C ALA A 306 19.38 -25.35 -19.09
N ALA A 307 20.03 -25.46 -17.93
CA ALA A 307 19.53 -26.27 -16.81
C ALA A 307 18.23 -25.68 -16.24
N VAL A 308 18.20 -24.36 -15.96
CA VAL A 308 17.00 -23.67 -15.45
C VAL A 308 15.85 -23.82 -16.44
N ARG A 309 16.07 -23.55 -17.73
CA ARG A 309 15.04 -23.70 -18.78
C ARG A 309 14.47 -25.12 -18.82
N ARG A 310 15.35 -26.14 -18.73
CA ARG A 310 14.95 -27.54 -18.79
C ARG A 310 14.11 -27.95 -17.58
N ILE A 311 14.54 -27.58 -16.37
CA ILE A 311 13.82 -27.91 -15.14
C ILE A 311 12.48 -27.15 -15.10
N PHE A 312 12.49 -25.85 -15.40
CA PHE A 312 11.29 -25.04 -15.48
C PHE A 312 10.27 -25.62 -16.47
N ALA A 313 10.70 -25.96 -17.69
CA ALA A 313 9.86 -26.62 -18.69
C ALA A 313 9.32 -27.98 -18.21
N GLY A 314 10.15 -28.77 -17.53
CA GLY A 314 9.75 -30.05 -16.96
C GLY A 314 8.71 -29.95 -15.84
N GLN A 315 8.63 -28.80 -15.17
CA GLN A 315 7.67 -28.53 -14.10
C GLN A 315 6.34 -27.95 -14.62
N MET A 316 6.27 -27.43 -15.86
CA MET A 316 5.02 -26.86 -16.42
C MET A 316 3.82 -27.84 -16.41
N PRO A 317 3.99 -29.13 -16.76
CA PRO A 317 2.89 -30.09 -16.68
C PRO A 317 2.38 -30.34 -15.26
N LEU A 318 3.21 -30.13 -14.23
CA LEU A 318 2.84 -30.36 -12.83
C LEU A 318 1.88 -29.29 -12.28
N ILE A 319 1.83 -28.12 -12.93
CA ILE A 319 0.94 -27.01 -12.59
C ILE A 319 -0.23 -26.88 -13.58
N ASP A 320 -0.51 -27.93 -14.34
CA ASP A 320 -1.54 -27.98 -15.40
C ASP A 320 -1.37 -26.88 -16.45
N TYR A 321 -0.14 -26.47 -16.75
CA TYR A 321 0.15 -25.47 -17.77
C TYR A 321 0.67 -26.15 -19.05
N THR A 322 -0.09 -26.03 -20.14
CA THR A 322 0.16 -26.76 -21.38
C THR A 322 1.23 -26.14 -22.27
N ASP A 323 1.54 -24.86 -22.06
CA ASP A 323 2.58 -24.13 -22.78
C ASP A 323 3.86 -24.04 -21.93
N THR A 324 5.01 -23.75 -22.54
CA THR A 324 6.25 -23.51 -21.80
C THR A 324 6.71 -22.08 -22.02
N PRO A 325 6.49 -21.17 -21.04
CA PRO A 325 6.93 -19.80 -21.14
C PRO A 325 8.43 -19.70 -21.37
N ASP A 326 8.83 -18.75 -22.21
CA ASP A 326 10.25 -18.44 -22.39
C ASP A 326 10.80 -17.77 -21.11
N VAL A 327 12.08 -18.04 -20.82
CA VAL A 327 12.78 -17.46 -19.67
C VAL A 327 13.97 -16.66 -20.19
N THR A 328 14.07 -15.39 -19.84
CA THR A 328 15.23 -14.55 -20.19
C THR A 328 16.17 -14.40 -19.01
N PHE A 329 17.46 -14.30 -19.31
CA PHE A 329 18.52 -14.25 -18.31
C PHE A 329 19.40 -13.02 -18.48
N GLU A 330 19.76 -12.38 -17.37
CA GLU A 330 20.79 -11.35 -17.30
C GLU A 330 21.81 -11.77 -16.24
N HIS A 331 23.10 -11.55 -16.49
CA HIS A 331 24.18 -11.95 -15.57
C HIS A 331 24.99 -10.75 -15.14
N HIS A 332 25.16 -10.60 -13.84
CA HIS A 332 25.97 -9.57 -13.21
C HIS A 332 26.99 -10.20 -12.28
N THR A 333 28.03 -9.43 -11.99
CA THR A 333 28.99 -9.75 -10.95
C THR A 333 29.07 -8.55 -10.02
N VAL A 334 28.93 -8.78 -8.72
CA VAL A 334 28.99 -7.74 -7.70
C VAL A 334 30.13 -8.05 -6.74
N VAL A 335 30.80 -6.99 -6.28
CA VAL A 335 31.93 -7.07 -5.33
C VAL A 335 31.54 -6.63 -3.92
N ASP A 336 30.36 -6.01 -3.78
CA ASP A 336 29.80 -5.62 -2.49
C ASP A 336 28.27 -5.80 -2.46
N VAL A 337 27.71 -5.73 -1.25
CA VAL A 337 26.27 -5.87 -0.99
C VAL A 337 25.48 -4.62 -1.42
N HIS A 338 26.16 -3.48 -1.55
CA HIS A 338 25.56 -2.22 -1.95
C HIS A 338 25.18 -2.25 -3.44
N ASP A 339 26.07 -2.74 -4.29
CA ASP A 339 25.87 -2.98 -5.72
C ASP A 339 24.72 -3.95 -5.97
N LEU A 340 24.64 -5.02 -5.17
CA LEU A 340 23.50 -5.94 -5.21
C LEU A 340 22.19 -5.22 -4.87
N SER A 341 22.21 -4.35 -3.86
CA SER A 341 21.03 -3.57 -3.47
C SER A 341 20.59 -2.60 -4.56
N LEU A 342 21.53 -1.93 -5.23
CA LEU A 342 21.24 -1.07 -6.38
C LEU A 342 20.65 -1.86 -7.56
N LEU A 343 21.16 -3.07 -7.82
CA LEU A 343 20.62 -3.99 -8.82
C LEU A 343 19.15 -4.34 -8.53
N MET A 344 18.82 -4.63 -7.28
CA MET A 344 17.45 -4.95 -6.85
C MET A 344 16.49 -3.75 -6.87
N GLU A 345 16.99 -2.52 -6.66
CA GLU A 345 16.19 -1.29 -6.67
C GLU A 345 15.93 -0.74 -8.08
N SER A 346 16.79 -1.10 -9.04
CA SER A 346 16.76 -0.47 -10.34
C SER A 346 15.46 -0.78 -11.10
N ARG A 347 14.67 0.27 -11.36
CA ARG A 347 13.62 0.28 -12.41
C ARG A 347 14.21 0.08 -13.83
N ARG A 348 15.51 -0.19 -13.95
CA ARG A 348 16.28 -0.36 -15.20
C ARG A 348 16.06 -1.72 -15.86
N LEU A 349 15.36 -2.63 -15.18
CA LEU A 349 15.07 -3.99 -15.63
C LEU A 349 13.80 -4.12 -16.49
N ARG A 350 13.31 -3.01 -17.06
CA ARG A 350 12.28 -3.06 -18.10
C ARG A 350 12.94 -3.39 -19.44
N PRO A 351 12.47 -4.41 -20.20
CA PRO A 351 12.87 -4.57 -21.58
C PRO A 351 12.42 -3.31 -22.34
N GLY A 352 13.38 -2.45 -22.75
CA GLY A 352 13.08 -1.26 -23.55
C GLY A 352 13.87 0.03 -23.27
N SER A 353 14.73 0.11 -22.25
CA SER A 353 15.64 1.27 -22.13
C SER A 353 17.08 0.84 -22.41
N GLY A 354 17.47 0.91 -23.68
CA GLY A 354 18.86 0.81 -24.10
C GLY A 354 19.69 1.94 -23.48
N ALA A 355 20.55 1.59 -22.53
CA ALA A 355 21.69 2.40 -22.13
C ALA A 355 22.76 1.45 -21.62
N VAL A 356 23.62 1.02 -22.54
CA VAL A 356 24.91 0.40 -22.25
C VAL A 356 25.81 1.46 -21.60
N PRO A 357 26.45 1.21 -20.45
CA PRO A 357 27.64 1.95 -20.08
C PRO A 357 28.84 1.29 -20.77
N HIS A 358 29.54 2.11 -21.55
CA HIS A 358 30.85 1.79 -22.10
C HIS A 358 31.91 1.66 -20.99
N VAL A 359 32.70 0.58 -21.11
CA VAL A 359 34.03 0.28 -20.54
C VAL A 359 34.13 0.15 -19.02
#